data_AF-A0A811SL86-F1
#
_entry.id   AF-A0A811SL86-F1
#
_cell.length_a   1.000
_cell.length_b   1.000
_cell.length_c   1.000
_cell.angle_alpha   90.00
_cell.angle_beta   90.00
_cell.angle_gamma   90.00
#
_symmetry.space_group_name_H-M   'P 1'
#
loop_
_entity.id
_entity.type
_entity.pdbx_description
1 polymer ?
#
loop_
_entity_poly.entity_id
_entity_poly.type
_entity_poly.pdbx_seq_one_letter_code
_entity_poly.pdbx_strand_id
1 'polypeptide(L)'
;MGAGDRDLKRKKASASKTESGDDNVKKIQAMSLLATKLATAGAGKKRKKLVKTRLPQELVDEIMTRPVTPFPVIPDELVAEFSEECRAAFAMQKADIEKLMAVDADIIRQYKDKGYAEVEEEVTDSEEGKVED
;
A
#
# COMPACT_ATOMS: atom_id res chain seq x y z
N MET A 1 22.64 -52.36 40.49
CA MET A 1 23.15 -51.03 40.10
C MET A 1 22.96 -50.93 38.59
N GLY A 2 22.18 -50.06 37.97
CA GLY A 2 21.47 -48.85 38.38
C GLY A 2 21.50 -47.86 37.21
N ALA A 3 20.35 -47.69 36.53
CA ALA A 3 19.84 -46.54 35.77
C ALA A 3 20.58 -45.95 34.54
N GLY A 4 19.79 -45.66 33.49
CA GLY A 4 19.84 -44.33 32.85
C GLY A 4 19.61 -44.25 31.34
N ASP A 5 18.34 -44.31 30.92
CA ASP A 5 17.83 -43.72 29.66
C ASP A 5 18.32 -42.27 29.47
N ARG A 6 18.83 -41.94 28.28
CA ARG A 6 19.01 -40.54 27.84
C ARG A 6 18.81 -40.39 26.32
N ASP A 7 17.57 -40.04 25.98
CA ASP A 7 17.16 -39.00 25.03
C ASP A 7 18.14 -38.62 23.91
N LEU A 8 17.91 -39.19 22.72
CA LEU A 8 18.47 -38.70 21.45
C LEU A 8 17.73 -37.43 21.02
N LYS A 9 18.20 -36.27 21.53
CA LYS A 9 17.80 -34.95 21.06
C LYS A 9 18.09 -34.79 19.56
N ARG A 10 17.01 -34.86 18.78
CA ARG A 10 16.93 -34.52 17.36
C ARG A 10 17.27 -33.04 17.17
N LYS A 11 18.51 -32.71 16.83
CA LYS A 11 18.92 -31.36 16.44
C LYS A 11 18.62 -31.17 14.95
N LYS A 12 17.36 -30.86 14.61
CA LYS A 12 17.00 -30.30 13.29
C LYS A 12 17.43 -28.82 13.32
N ALA A 13 18.54 -28.54 12.66
CA ALA A 13 18.94 -27.18 12.35
C ALA A 13 17.96 -26.55 11.35
N SER A 14 17.68 -25.26 11.58
CA SER A 14 17.22 -24.26 10.63
C SER A 14 15.94 -24.56 9.85
N ALA A 15 14.80 -24.32 10.50
CA ALA A 15 13.64 -23.77 9.80
C ALA A 15 13.99 -22.32 9.43
N SER A 16 14.30 -22.09 8.15
CA SER A 16 14.31 -20.77 7.54
C SER A 16 12.90 -20.20 7.67
N LYS A 17 12.75 -19.27 8.61
CA LYS A 17 11.55 -18.47 8.83
C LYS A 17 11.41 -17.56 7.60
N THR A 18 10.63 -17.97 6.61
CA THR A 18 10.15 -17.07 5.55
C THR A 18 9.05 -16.20 6.16
N GLU A 19 9.49 -15.19 6.91
CA GLU A 19 8.66 -14.07 7.36
C GLU A 19 8.84 -12.97 6.31
N SER A 20 8.05 -13.02 5.24
CA SER A 20 8.12 -12.06 4.12
C SER A 20 6.73 -11.72 3.54
N GLY A 21 5.65 -12.27 4.12
CA GLY A 21 4.29 -12.08 3.62
C GLY A 21 3.60 -10.83 4.17
N ASP A 22 3.88 -10.46 5.43
CA ASP A 22 3.09 -9.44 6.14
C ASP A 22 3.46 -8.00 5.79
N ASP A 23 4.73 -7.68 5.54
CA ASP A 23 5.16 -6.30 5.29
C ASP A 23 4.65 -5.76 3.96
N ASN A 24 4.62 -6.60 2.92
CA ASN A 24 4.10 -6.22 1.61
C ASN A 24 2.59 -5.93 1.66
N VAL A 25 1.81 -6.70 2.42
CA VAL A 25 0.35 -6.47 2.56
C VAL A 25 0.07 -5.16 3.29
N LYS A 26 0.78 -4.90 4.39
CA LYS A 26 0.66 -3.63 5.14
C LYS A 26 1.05 -2.43 4.29
N LYS A 27 2.11 -2.54 3.48
CA LYS A 27 2.53 -1.49 2.55
C LYS A 27 1.49 -1.23 1.46
N ILE A 28 0.98 -2.28 0.82
CA ILE A 28 -0.08 -2.15 -0.19
C ILE A 28 -1.32 -1.49 0.43
N GLN A 29 -1.68 -1.87 1.66
CA GLN A 29 -2.80 -1.26 2.37
C GLN A 29 -2.54 0.22 2.72
N ALA A 30 -1.32 0.57 3.14
CA ALA A 30 -0.92 1.96 3.43
C ALA A 30 -0.92 2.84 2.17
N MET A 31 -0.40 2.33 1.05
CA MET A 31 -0.43 3.07 -0.22
C MET A 31 -1.83 3.11 -0.83
N SER A 32 -2.64 2.06 -0.66
CA SER A 32 -4.05 2.07 -1.07
C SER A 32 -4.87 3.07 -0.25
N LEU A 33 -4.62 3.17 1.06
CA LEU A 33 -5.20 4.22 1.91
C LEU A 33 -4.78 5.62 1.44
N LEU A 34 -3.51 5.81 1.07
CA LEU A 34 -3.00 7.07 0.54
C LEU A 34 -3.66 7.43 -0.80
N ALA A 35 -3.76 6.46 -1.72
CA ALA A 35 -4.39 6.63 -3.03
C ALA A 35 -5.91 6.86 -2.93
N THR A 36 -6.58 6.22 -1.96
CA THR A 36 -8.01 6.42 -1.71
C THR A 36 -8.28 7.80 -1.11
N LYS A 37 -7.43 8.28 -0.20
CA LYS A 37 -7.55 9.64 0.37
C LYS A 37 -7.38 10.74 -0.69
N LEU A 38 -6.55 10.51 -1.71
CA LEU A 38 -6.33 11.44 -2.83
C LEU A 38 -7.52 11.53 -3.80
N ALA A 39 -8.43 10.55 -3.82
CA ALA A 39 -9.51 10.45 -4.82
C ALA A 39 -10.83 11.14 -4.42
N THR A 40 -10.93 11.72 -3.21
CA THR A 40 -12.18 12.31 -2.67
C THR A 40 -12.35 13.80 -3.01
N ALA A 41 -11.91 14.19 -4.20
CA ALA A 41 -12.10 15.55 -4.73
C ALA A 41 -13.53 15.74 -5.29
N GLY A 42 -14.54 15.83 -4.43
CA GLY A 42 -15.89 16.16 -4.88
C GLY A 42 -16.89 16.41 -3.76
N ALA A 43 -17.57 17.56 -3.84
CA ALA A 43 -18.71 18.00 -3.04
C ALA A 43 -18.41 18.59 -1.64
N GLY A 44 -18.80 19.86 -1.46
CA GLY A 44 -19.05 20.46 -0.14
C GLY A 44 -18.21 21.69 0.17
N LYS A 45 -18.85 22.86 0.20
CA LYS A 45 -18.34 24.12 0.73
C LYS A 45 -17.91 23.97 2.20
N LYS A 46 -16.67 23.54 2.43
CA LYS A 46 -15.85 23.88 3.60
C LYS A 46 -14.44 24.11 3.07
N ARG A 47 -13.67 25.01 3.68
CA ARG A 47 -12.28 25.28 3.28
C ARG A 47 -11.44 24.03 3.54
N LYS A 48 -11.43 23.10 2.59
CA LYS A 48 -10.58 21.91 2.60
C LYS A 48 -9.12 22.37 2.61
N LYS A 49 -8.41 22.11 3.71
CA LYS A 49 -6.95 22.30 3.74
C LYS A 49 -6.32 21.05 3.14
N LEU A 50 -5.82 21.19 1.91
CA LEU A 50 -4.88 20.22 1.35
C LEU A 50 -3.56 20.40 2.10
N VAL A 51 -3.16 19.38 2.86
CA VAL A 51 -1.87 19.38 3.56
C VAL A 51 -0.87 18.61 2.70
N LYS A 52 0.19 19.30 2.29
CA LYS A 52 1.34 18.68 1.62
C LYS A 52 2.26 18.13 2.69
N THR A 53 2.41 16.81 2.72
CA THR A 53 3.30 16.14 3.65
C THR A 53 4.47 15.55 2.89
N ARG A 54 5.69 15.91 3.31
CA ARG A 54 6.90 15.32 2.77
C ARG A 54 6.98 13.85 3.16
N LEU A 55 7.24 12.99 2.16
CA LEU A 55 7.41 11.57 2.40
C LEU A 55 8.74 11.27 3.12
N PRO A 56 8.77 10.28 4.02
CA PRO A 56 10.02 9.76 4.58
C PRO A 56 10.94 9.26 3.47
N GLN A 57 12.25 9.49 3.62
CA GLN A 57 13.23 9.11 2.60
C GLN A 57 13.22 7.59 2.32
N GLU A 58 13.06 6.77 3.37
CA GLU A 58 12.99 5.31 3.25
C GLU A 58 11.85 4.86 2.31
N LEU A 59 10.69 5.51 2.39
CA LEU A 59 9.55 5.20 1.53
C LEU A 59 9.82 5.62 0.09
N VAL A 60 10.47 6.76 -0.11
CA VAL A 60 10.87 7.22 -1.45
C VAL A 60 11.89 6.26 -2.07
N ASP A 61 12.90 5.86 -1.30
CA ASP A 61 13.92 4.90 -1.74
C ASP A 61 13.30 3.55 -2.09
N GLU A 62 12.30 3.12 -1.33
CA GLU A 62 11.58 1.88 -1.60
C GLU A 62 10.79 1.96 -2.92
N ILE A 63 10.09 3.07 -3.18
CA ILE A 63 9.35 3.30 -4.43
C ILE A 63 10.32 3.42 -5.62
N MET A 64 11.47 4.06 -5.43
CA MET A 64 12.53 4.16 -6.45
C MET A 64 13.14 2.80 -6.78
N THR A 65 13.28 1.91 -5.78
CA THR A 65 13.86 0.57 -5.96
C THR A 65 12.84 -0.42 -6.51
N ARG A 66 11.58 -0.32 -6.07
CA ARG A 66 10.52 -1.27 -6.40
C ARG A 66 9.18 -0.54 -6.60
N PRO A 67 9.02 0.13 -7.75
CA PRO A 67 7.74 0.76 -8.08
C PRO A 67 6.65 -0.29 -8.33
N VAL A 68 5.41 0.12 -8.12
CA VAL A 68 4.24 -0.68 -8.49
C VAL A 68 4.27 -0.95 -9.99
N THR A 69 4.09 -2.22 -10.35
CA THR A 69 4.07 -2.68 -11.74
C THR A 69 2.64 -2.77 -12.27
N PRO A 70 2.45 -2.68 -13.60
CA PRO A 70 1.14 -2.89 -14.21
C PRO A 70 0.52 -4.22 -13.79
N PHE A 71 -0.81 -4.22 -13.64
CA PHE A 71 -1.54 -5.45 -13.47
C PHE A 71 -1.37 -6.34 -14.71
N PRO A 72 -1.27 -7.67 -14.56
CA PRO A 72 -1.09 -8.56 -15.69
C PRO A 72 -2.18 -8.33 -16.75
N VAL A 73 -1.76 -8.22 -18.00
CA VAL A 73 -2.70 -8.11 -19.12
C VAL A 73 -3.37 -9.47 -19.29
N ILE A 74 -4.63 -9.55 -18.92
CA ILE A 74 -5.49 -10.70 -19.23
C ILE A 74 -6.33 -10.31 -20.45
N PRO A 75 -6.35 -11.14 -21.51
CA PRO A 75 -7.22 -10.93 -22.67
C PRO A 75 -8.68 -10.79 -22.26
N ASP A 76 -9.40 -9.85 -22.88
CA ASP A 76 -10.82 -9.62 -22.60
C ASP A 76 -11.68 -10.87 -22.84
N GLU A 77 -11.27 -11.73 -23.77
CA GLU A 77 -11.91 -13.03 -24.04
C GLU A 77 -11.93 -13.93 -22.79
N LEU A 78 -10.82 -14.01 -22.06
CA LEU A 78 -10.73 -14.80 -20.83
C LEU A 78 -11.48 -14.13 -19.67
N VAL A 79 -11.48 -12.79 -19.63
CA VAL A 79 -12.23 -12.02 -18.63
C VAL A 79 -13.75 -12.15 -18.87
N ALA A 80 -14.17 -12.38 -20.11
CA ALA A 80 -15.57 -12.64 -20.45
C ALA A 80 -16.04 -14.02 -19.95
N GLU A 81 -15.15 -15.01 -19.82
CA GLU A 81 -15.46 -16.32 -19.26
C GLU A 81 -15.64 -16.30 -17.73
N PHE A 82 -15.18 -15.25 -17.05
CA PHE A 82 -15.38 -15.08 -15.62
C PHE A 82 -16.85 -14.77 -15.28
N SER A 83 -17.24 -15.16 -14.06
CA SER A 83 -18.49 -14.69 -13.47
C SER A 83 -18.51 -13.16 -13.39
N GLU A 84 -19.71 -12.58 -13.35
CA GLU A 84 -19.89 -11.13 -13.25
C GLU A 84 -19.16 -10.55 -12.03
N GLU A 85 -19.24 -11.24 -10.88
CA GLU A 85 -18.54 -10.86 -9.65
C GLU A 85 -17.01 -10.85 -9.83
N CYS A 86 -16.46 -11.90 -10.46
CA CYS A 86 -15.02 -11.98 -10.72
C CYS A 86 -14.56 -10.89 -11.71
N ARG A 87 -15.35 -10.59 -12.74
CA ARG A 87 -15.06 -9.51 -13.69
C ARG A 87 -15.06 -8.14 -13.02
N ALA A 88 -16.02 -7.88 -12.13
CA ALA A 88 -16.09 -6.64 -11.37
C ALA A 88 -14.88 -6.50 -10.42
N ALA A 89 -14.54 -7.55 -9.68
CA ALA A 89 -13.36 -7.56 -8.82
C ALA A 89 -12.06 -7.32 -9.61
N PHE A 90 -11.93 -7.94 -10.78
CA PHE A 90 -10.78 -7.76 -11.67
C PHE A 90 -10.65 -6.31 -12.15
N ALA A 91 -11.77 -5.70 -12.56
CA ALA A 91 -11.80 -4.30 -12.98
C ALA A 91 -11.43 -3.33 -11.84
N MET A 92 -11.94 -3.58 -10.63
CA MET A 92 -11.59 -2.79 -9.44
C MET A 92 -10.10 -2.90 -9.12
N GLN A 93 -9.56 -4.12 -9.09
CA GLN A 93 -8.14 -4.35 -8.80
C GLN A 93 -7.23 -3.69 -9.84
N LYS A 94 -7.58 -3.78 -11.12
CA LYS A 94 -6.85 -3.09 -12.20
C LYS A 94 -6.84 -1.58 -11.97
N ALA A 95 -8.01 -0.98 -11.68
CA ALA A 95 -8.12 0.45 -11.45
C ALA A 95 -7.31 0.92 -10.23
N ASP A 96 -7.27 0.15 -9.16
CA ASP A 96 -6.49 0.51 -7.97
C ASP A 96 -4.99 0.41 -8.21
N ILE A 97 -4.53 -0.58 -8.97
CA ILE A 97 -3.12 -0.67 -9.37
C ILE A 97 -2.73 0.51 -10.27
N GLU A 98 -3.58 0.88 -11.22
CA GLU A 98 -3.33 2.07 -12.08
C GLU A 98 -3.22 3.36 -11.27
N LYS A 99 -4.04 3.54 -10.24
CA LYS A 99 -3.92 4.69 -9.31
C LYS A 99 -2.60 4.67 -8.55
N LEU A 100 -2.21 3.52 -8.01
CA LEU A 100 -0.94 3.36 -7.28
C LEU A 100 0.26 3.66 -8.18
N MET A 101 0.24 3.17 -9.42
CA MET A 101 1.27 3.48 -10.41
C MET A 101 1.37 4.97 -10.70
N ALA A 102 0.25 5.67 -10.80
CA ALA A 102 0.25 7.11 -11.02
C ALA A 102 0.88 7.88 -9.83
N VAL A 103 0.60 7.43 -8.60
CA VAL A 103 1.21 7.98 -7.38
C VAL A 103 2.72 7.72 -7.35
N ASP A 104 3.15 6.49 -7.62
CA ASP A 104 4.57 6.14 -7.68
C ASP A 104 5.30 6.94 -8.75
N ALA A 105 4.71 7.07 -9.95
CA ALA A 105 5.29 7.85 -11.04
C ALA A 105 5.45 9.32 -10.64
N ASP A 106 4.48 9.89 -9.94
CA ASP A 106 4.56 11.26 -9.42
C ASP A 106 5.66 11.41 -8.35
N ILE A 107 5.75 10.48 -7.39
CA ILE A 107 6.79 10.47 -6.35
C ILE A 107 8.19 10.38 -6.99
N ILE A 108 8.38 9.46 -7.93
CA ILE A 108 9.64 9.28 -8.65
C ILE A 108 10.02 10.56 -9.40
N ARG A 109 9.05 11.20 -10.07
CA ARG A 109 9.27 12.47 -10.76
C ARG A 109 9.68 13.57 -9.77
N GLN A 110 8.89 13.77 -8.72
CA GLN A 110 9.17 14.79 -7.70
C GLN A 110 10.56 14.60 -7.08
N TYR A 111 10.94 13.36 -6.76
CA TYR A 111 12.23 13.05 -6.18
C TYR A 111 13.39 13.34 -7.15
N LYS A 112 13.25 12.99 -8.42
CA LYS A 112 14.26 13.30 -9.45
C LYS A 112 14.45 14.81 -9.67
N ASP A 113 13.37 15.58 -9.56
CA ASP A 113 13.41 17.02 -9.81
C ASP A 113 13.88 17.83 -8.59
N LYS A 114 13.44 17.45 -7.37
CA LYS A 114 13.63 18.25 -6.14
C LYS A 114 14.52 17.60 -5.08
N GLY A 115 14.82 16.30 -5.21
CA GLY A 115 15.49 15.51 -4.18
C GLY A 115 14.60 15.09 -3.00
N TYR A 116 13.28 15.30 -3.10
CA TYR A 116 12.28 14.85 -2.14
C TYR A 116 10.90 14.75 -2.82
N ALA A 117 9.97 14.01 -2.21
CA ALA A 117 8.60 13.89 -2.70
C ALA A 117 7.60 14.29 -1.62
N GLU A 118 6.50 14.90 -2.04
CA GLU A 118 5.38 15.30 -1.19
C GLU A 118 4.10 14.62 -1.68
N VAL A 119 3.24 14.22 -0.74
CA VAL A 119 1.89 13.75 -1.05
C VAL A 119 0.87 14.69 -0.42
N GLU A 120 -0.19 14.99 -1.18
CA GLU A 120 -1.33 15.77 -0.72
C GLU A 120 -2.32 14.84 0.00
N GLU A 121 -2.57 15.09 1.29
CA GLU A 121 -3.66 14.42 2.02
C GLU A 121 -4.83 15.39 2.20
N GLU A 122 -6.04 14.99 1.79
CA GLU A 122 -7.28 15.66 2.16
C GLU A 122 -7.60 15.37 3.64
N VAL A 123 -7.17 16.25 4.55
CA VAL A 123 -7.63 16.21 5.94
C VAL A 123 -9.01 16.83 6.00
N THR A 124 -10.04 16.00 6.18
CA THR A 124 -11.39 16.48 6.45
C THR A 124 -11.42 16.94 7.91
N ASP A 125 -11.29 18.24 8.12
CA ASP A 125 -11.42 18.87 9.43
C ASP A 125 -12.87 18.71 9.91
N SER A 126 -13.10 17.66 10.70
CA SER A 126 -14.35 17.49 11.45
C SER A 126 -14.22 18.27 12.75
N GLU A 127 -14.36 19.59 12.64
CA GLU A 127 -14.45 20.53 13.76
C GLU A 127 -15.76 20.31 14.55
N GLU A 128 -15.68 19.82 15.80
CA GLU A 128 -16.65 20.07 16.89
C GLU A 128 -16.07 19.53 18.22
N GLY A 129 -15.91 20.25 19.34
CA GLY A 129 -16.24 21.61 19.72
C GLY A 129 -15.59 21.98 21.07
N LYS A 130 -15.58 23.28 21.37
CA LYS A 130 -15.16 23.93 22.62
C LYS A 130 -15.61 23.21 23.89
N VAL A 131 -14.77 23.21 24.94
CA VAL A 131 -15.14 23.77 26.26
C VAL A 131 -13.87 24.27 26.96
N GLU A 132 -13.73 25.59 27.09
CA GLU A 132 -13.04 26.23 28.21
C GLU A 132 -14.02 26.21 29.39
N ASP A 133 -13.63 25.67 30.54
CA ASP A 133 -13.56 26.37 31.84
C ASP A 133 -12.84 25.46 32.87
#